data_AF-A0ABC9ACF6-F1
#
_entry.id   AF-A0ABC9ACF6-F1
#
_cell.length_a   1.000
_cell.length_b   1.000
_cell.length_c   1.000
_cell.angle_alpha   90.00
_cell.angle_beta   90.00
_cell.angle_gamma   90.00
#
_symmetry.space_group_name_H-M   'P 1'
#
loop_
_entity.id
_entity.type
_entity.pdbx_description
1 polymer ?
#
loop_
_entity_poly.entity_id
_entity_poly.type
_entity_poly.pdbx_seq_one_letter_code
_entity_poly.pdbx_strand_id
1 'polypeptide(L)'
;MGNFGSRGGAPPPPPPPPALQAHLQGVRPPYYNRYPGWPPGTGPLPPPLGVPATVERHRTVAVHAGVNIKGDSLRLEPDDDGRGLLLAFSFDADAPGSITVYFFAQEDEDLILKATKENLLKPVTTAFNKGHDQEFKQPCGTGIDVSQFEESELTKVGEGGIFPVAFKVDVAVSNNQELEGAHEDEASKCLVKFAILAKKDTAEYGVHVVQQILWVNGTRYVLQEIYGIGNTTDENNHEDESGKECVICLSEPRDTTVLPCRHMCLCRECAQLLKLQSNKCPICRQPVGGLLEIKVDTESGGHQGAQ
;
A
#
# COMPACT_ATOMS: atom_id res chain seq x y z
N MET A 1 -0.50 14.89 -66.32
CA MET A 1 0.46 14.08 -67.10
C MET A 1 1.69 13.86 -66.25
N GLY A 2 1.94 12.59 -65.86
CA GLY A 2 3.22 12.05 -65.38
C GLY A 2 3.72 12.52 -64.00
N ASN A 3 4.32 11.70 -63.14
CA ASN A 3 4.48 10.25 -63.12
C ASN A 3 4.89 9.86 -61.69
N PHE A 4 4.54 8.64 -61.31
CA PHE A 4 4.86 8.00 -60.04
C PHE A 4 6.34 7.58 -59.98
N GLY A 5 6.86 7.52 -58.75
CA GLY A 5 7.78 6.45 -58.35
C GLY A 5 9.22 6.85 -58.02
N SER A 6 9.53 6.98 -56.74
CA SER A 6 10.79 6.50 -56.17
C SER A 6 10.64 6.28 -54.67
N ARG A 7 10.62 5.01 -54.28
CA ARG A 7 10.73 4.53 -52.90
C ARG A 7 12.12 4.92 -52.36
N GLY A 8 12.18 5.95 -51.53
CA GLY A 8 13.32 6.18 -50.65
C GLY A 8 13.19 5.28 -49.43
N GLY A 9 13.91 4.16 -49.42
CA GLY A 9 14.01 3.28 -48.26
C GLY A 9 14.58 4.05 -47.07
N ALA A 10 14.06 3.78 -45.87
CA ALA A 10 14.61 4.29 -44.63
C ALA A 10 16.11 3.92 -44.52
N PRO A 11 16.97 4.82 -44.00
CA PRO A 11 18.37 4.48 -43.78
C PRO A 11 18.47 3.28 -42.83
N PRO A 12 19.41 2.34 -43.04
CA PRO A 12 19.59 1.23 -42.12
C PRO A 12 19.93 1.76 -40.72
N PRO A 13 19.47 1.08 -39.66
CA PRO A 13 19.78 1.48 -38.29
C PRO A 13 21.29 1.52 -38.06
N PRO A 14 21.79 2.42 -37.20
CA PRO A 14 23.20 2.48 -36.87
C PRO A 14 23.66 1.14 -36.27
N PRO A 15 24.91 0.71 -36.54
CA PRO A 15 25.43 -0.53 -35.96
C PRO A 15 25.39 -0.44 -34.42
N PRO A 16 25.07 -1.54 -33.72
CA PRO A 16 25.03 -1.55 -32.27
C PRO A 16 26.41 -1.21 -31.67
N PRO A 17 26.46 -0.62 -30.47
CA PRO A 17 27.73 -0.29 -29.82
C PRO A 17 28.59 -1.55 -29.63
N PRO A 18 29.94 -1.40 -29.57
CA PRO A 18 30.90 -2.52 -29.68
C PRO A 18 30.73 -3.64 -28.64
N ALA A 19 29.97 -3.41 -27.58
CA ALA A 19 29.67 -4.38 -26.53
C ALA A 19 28.69 -5.50 -26.96
N LEU A 20 27.93 -5.33 -28.06
CA LEU A 20 26.92 -6.30 -28.50
C LEU A 20 27.40 -7.30 -29.55
N GLN A 21 28.59 -7.13 -30.15
CA GLN A 21 29.16 -8.09 -31.10
C GLN A 21 29.97 -9.22 -30.44
N ALA A 22 30.30 -9.11 -29.16
CA ALA A 22 31.10 -10.10 -28.44
C ALA A 22 30.31 -11.34 -27.97
N HIS A 23 28.98 -11.38 -28.17
CA HIS A 23 28.13 -12.48 -27.70
C HIS A 23 27.81 -13.56 -28.75
N LEU A 24 28.16 -13.35 -30.02
CA LEU A 24 27.88 -14.30 -31.12
C LEU A 24 29.11 -15.10 -31.59
N GLN A 25 30.29 -14.76 -31.10
CA GLN A 25 31.51 -15.54 -31.30
C GLN A 25 32.13 -15.69 -29.91
N GLY A 26 32.10 -16.91 -29.35
CA GLY A 26 32.47 -17.21 -27.96
C GLY A 26 33.89 -16.83 -27.53
N VAL A 27 34.18 -15.53 -27.50
CA VAL A 27 35.46 -14.94 -27.11
C VAL A 27 35.18 -14.05 -25.90
N ARG A 28 35.73 -14.45 -24.76
CA ARG A 28 35.60 -13.74 -23.48
C ARG A 28 36.24 -12.34 -23.57
N PRO A 29 35.61 -11.26 -23.04
CA PRO A 29 36.19 -9.92 -23.06
C PRO A 29 37.45 -9.81 -22.17
N PRO A 30 38.45 -8.99 -22.56
CA PRO A 30 39.71 -8.88 -21.86
C PRO A 30 39.62 -7.76 -20.81
N TYR A 31 38.94 -7.99 -19.69
CA TYR A 31 39.14 -7.16 -18.49
C TYR A 31 38.95 -8.03 -17.24
N TYR A 32 39.79 -9.05 -17.11
CA TYR A 32 40.12 -9.60 -15.80
C TYR A 32 41.11 -8.63 -15.16
N ASN A 33 40.68 -7.93 -14.11
CA ASN A 33 41.61 -7.31 -13.17
C ASN A 33 42.51 -8.41 -12.61
N ARG A 34 43.79 -8.35 -13.01
CA ARG A 34 44.86 -9.19 -12.50
C ARG A 34 45.13 -8.77 -11.06
N TYR A 35 44.61 -9.51 -10.08
CA TYR A 35 45.11 -9.41 -8.71
C TYR A 35 46.59 -9.82 -8.69
N PRO A 36 47.46 -9.11 -7.93
CA PRO A 36 48.83 -9.57 -7.73
C PRO A 36 48.80 -10.91 -6.99
N GLY A 37 49.51 -11.91 -7.54
CA GLY A 37 49.60 -13.24 -6.94
C GLY A 37 50.28 -13.19 -5.57
N TRP A 38 49.57 -13.66 -4.54
CA TRP A 38 50.14 -13.89 -3.21
C TRP A 38 50.95 -15.20 -3.21
N PRO A 39 52.09 -15.29 -2.51
CA PRO A 39 52.87 -16.53 -2.38
C PRO A 39 52.04 -17.66 -1.73
N PRO A 40 52.38 -18.93 -2.02
CA PRO A 40 51.64 -20.07 -1.47
C PRO A 40 52.01 -20.29 0.01
N GLY A 41 50.99 -20.23 0.86
CA GLY A 41 51.06 -20.61 2.27
C GLY A 41 50.97 -19.41 3.20
N THR A 42 50.03 -19.49 4.15
CA THR A 42 49.76 -18.57 5.27
C THR A 42 48.99 -17.27 4.96
N GLY A 43 47.79 -17.39 4.38
CA GLY A 43 46.76 -16.35 4.45
C GLY A 43 45.55 -16.86 5.26
N PRO A 44 44.93 -16.06 6.14
CA PRO A 44 43.71 -16.47 6.84
C PRO A 44 42.60 -16.75 5.82
N LEU A 45 41.88 -17.85 6.02
CA LEU A 45 40.71 -18.20 5.22
C LEU A 45 39.78 -16.98 5.08
N PRO A 46 39.19 -16.73 3.89
CA PRO A 46 38.14 -15.73 3.79
C PRO A 46 37.06 -16.08 4.81
N PRO A 47 36.50 -15.07 5.53
CA PRO A 47 35.42 -15.34 6.46
C PRO A 47 34.30 -16.06 5.71
N PRO A 48 33.65 -17.06 6.32
CA PRO A 48 32.52 -17.72 5.67
C PRO A 48 31.54 -16.65 5.25
N LEU A 49 31.12 -16.67 3.98
CA LEU A 49 30.03 -15.84 3.48
C LEU A 49 28.91 -15.97 4.49
N GLY A 50 28.62 -14.88 5.21
CA GLY A 50 27.59 -14.85 6.22
C GLY A 50 26.33 -15.43 5.63
N VAL A 51 25.76 -16.42 6.31
CA VAL A 51 24.46 -17.01 5.96
C VAL A 51 23.52 -15.86 5.62
N PRO A 52 22.90 -15.82 4.42
CA PRO A 52 22.04 -14.71 4.08
C PRO A 52 20.97 -14.60 5.16
N ALA A 53 20.81 -13.37 5.68
CA ALA A 53 19.83 -13.02 6.69
C ALA A 53 18.51 -13.70 6.34
N THR A 54 18.06 -14.57 7.26
CA THR A 54 16.85 -15.38 7.15
C THR A 54 15.72 -14.56 6.53
N VAL A 55 15.14 -15.07 5.43
CA VAL A 55 13.90 -14.50 4.90
C VAL A 55 12.84 -14.76 5.96
N GLU A 56 12.39 -13.70 6.62
CA GLU A 56 11.28 -13.78 7.58
C GLU A 56 10.01 -14.12 6.82
N ARG A 57 9.58 -15.38 6.96
CA ARG A 57 8.38 -15.90 6.34
C ARG A 57 7.21 -15.66 7.27
N HIS A 58 6.29 -14.82 6.84
CA HIS A 58 5.04 -14.61 7.55
C HIS A 58 3.93 -15.28 6.75
N ARG A 59 3.16 -16.17 7.40
CA ARG A 59 1.88 -16.59 6.82
C ARG A 59 0.90 -15.45 7.07
N THR A 60 0.31 -14.93 6.00
CA THR A 60 -0.72 -13.90 6.07
C THR A 60 -2.06 -14.55 6.38
N VAL A 61 -2.76 -14.03 7.40
CA VAL A 61 -4.18 -14.34 7.63
C VAL A 61 -4.96 -13.14 7.13
N ALA A 62 -5.95 -13.36 6.26
CA ALA A 62 -6.83 -12.30 5.80
C ALA A 62 -7.69 -11.83 6.98
N VAL A 63 -7.57 -10.56 7.34
CA VAL A 63 -8.39 -9.93 8.38
C VAL A 63 -9.25 -8.86 7.70
N HIS A 64 -10.57 -9.04 7.71
CA HIS A 64 -11.51 -8.09 7.11
C HIS A 64 -12.07 -7.13 8.18
N ALA A 65 -11.97 -5.83 7.89
CA ALA A 65 -12.51 -4.77 8.75
C ALA A 65 -14.04 -4.74 8.80
N GLY A 66 -14.73 -5.35 7.82
CA GLY A 66 -16.20 -5.22 7.67
C GLY A 66 -16.62 -3.93 7.00
N VAL A 67 -15.65 -3.10 6.60
CA VAL A 67 -15.84 -1.86 5.84
C VAL A 67 -14.68 -1.70 4.86
N ASN A 68 -14.98 -1.25 3.65
CA ASN A 68 -14.00 -0.94 2.62
C ASN A 68 -14.17 0.53 2.19
N ILE A 69 -13.15 1.34 2.40
CA ILE A 69 -13.18 2.77 2.06
C ILE A 69 -12.39 2.97 0.78
N LYS A 70 -13.06 3.47 -0.26
CA LYS A 70 -12.49 3.69 -1.58
C LYS A 70 -11.52 4.86 -1.53
N GLY A 71 -10.22 4.58 -1.48
CA GLY A 71 -9.18 5.58 -1.20
C GLY A 71 -9.11 6.72 -2.22
N ASP A 72 -9.43 6.44 -3.47
CA ASP A 72 -9.52 7.39 -4.58
C ASP A 72 -10.69 8.38 -4.46
N SER A 73 -11.75 8.00 -3.75
CA SER A 73 -12.92 8.85 -3.50
C SER A 73 -12.74 9.85 -2.36
N LEU A 74 -11.67 9.71 -1.56
CA LEU A 74 -11.40 10.51 -0.36
C LEU A 74 -11.06 11.96 -0.75
N ARG A 75 -11.87 12.89 -0.26
CA ARG A 75 -11.77 14.31 -0.63
C ARG A 75 -12.26 15.24 0.47
N LEU A 76 -11.90 16.52 0.32
CA LEU A 76 -12.48 17.63 1.05
C LEU A 76 -13.43 18.39 0.13
N GLU A 77 -14.63 18.66 0.61
CA GLU A 77 -15.63 19.48 -0.07
C GLU A 77 -15.88 20.76 0.73
N PRO A 78 -16.21 21.89 0.08
CA PRO A 78 -16.69 23.07 0.78
C PRO A 78 -17.93 22.74 1.64
N ASP A 79 -17.93 23.28 2.86
CA ASP A 79 -19.11 23.27 3.72
C ASP A 79 -20.18 24.22 3.14
N ASP A 80 -21.45 23.94 3.43
CA ASP A 80 -22.58 24.72 2.92
C ASP A 80 -22.56 26.16 3.47
N ASP A 81 -21.88 26.39 4.60
CA ASP A 81 -21.66 27.71 5.17
C ASP A 81 -20.52 28.51 4.50
N GLY A 82 -19.78 27.86 3.59
CA GLY A 82 -18.68 28.43 2.81
C GLY A 82 -17.40 28.71 3.60
N ARG A 83 -17.30 28.29 4.86
CA ARG A 83 -16.16 28.59 5.75
C ARG A 83 -15.34 27.36 6.12
N GLY A 84 -15.92 26.17 6.03
CA GLY A 84 -15.25 24.91 6.35
C GLY A 84 -14.97 24.02 5.14
N LEU A 85 -14.12 23.04 5.35
CA LEU A 85 -13.94 21.87 4.48
C LEU A 85 -14.44 20.61 5.21
N LEU A 86 -15.34 19.88 4.56
CA LEU A 86 -15.97 18.66 5.03
C LEU A 86 -15.29 17.43 4.41
N LEU A 87 -15.04 16.41 5.22
CA LEU A 87 -14.56 15.13 4.72
C LEU A 87 -15.68 14.37 4.00
N ALA A 88 -15.39 13.86 2.80
CA ALA A 88 -16.29 13.00 2.06
C ALA A 88 -15.55 11.83 1.40
N PHE A 89 -16.21 10.68 1.31
CA PHE A 89 -15.70 9.48 0.63
C PHE A 89 -16.81 8.46 0.37
N SER A 90 -16.54 7.55 -0.56
CA SER A 90 -17.37 6.39 -0.84
C SER A 90 -16.84 5.15 -0.11
N PHE A 91 -17.75 4.29 0.33
CA PHE A 91 -17.41 3.07 1.06
C PHE A 91 -18.45 1.96 0.88
N ASP A 92 -18.01 0.74 1.14
CA ASP A 92 -18.86 -0.45 1.28
C ASP A 92 -18.81 -0.92 2.73
N ALA A 93 -19.93 -1.40 3.26
CA ALA A 93 -20.02 -1.91 4.62
C ALA A 93 -20.83 -3.20 4.69
N ASP A 94 -20.29 -4.20 5.38
CA ASP A 94 -20.89 -5.53 5.53
C ASP A 94 -21.95 -5.58 6.65
N ALA A 95 -21.93 -4.58 7.53
CA ALA A 95 -22.78 -4.43 8.70
C ALA A 95 -23.02 -2.94 8.99
N PRO A 96 -24.07 -2.58 9.75
CA PRO A 96 -24.26 -1.21 10.22
C PRO A 96 -23.12 -0.78 11.16
N GLY A 97 -22.92 0.53 11.28
CA GLY A 97 -21.83 1.08 12.07
C GLY A 97 -21.89 2.60 12.18
N SER A 98 -20.77 3.20 12.56
CA SER A 98 -20.63 4.65 12.63
C SER A 98 -19.25 5.13 12.20
N ILE A 99 -19.21 6.32 11.60
CA ILE A 99 -17.99 7.02 11.21
C ILE A 99 -17.87 8.24 12.13
N THR A 100 -16.73 8.35 12.82
CA THR A 100 -16.38 9.50 13.65
C THR A 100 -15.19 10.22 13.05
N VAL A 101 -15.33 11.51 12.75
CA VAL A 101 -14.25 12.35 12.21
C VAL A 101 -13.64 13.19 13.33
N TYR A 102 -12.31 13.24 13.39
CA TYR A 102 -11.51 13.98 14.34
C TYR A 102 -10.56 14.92 13.57
N PHE A 103 -10.43 16.14 14.06
CA PHE A 103 -9.35 17.05 13.64
C PHE A 103 -8.31 17.17 14.75
N PHE A 104 -7.04 17.21 14.36
CA PHE A 104 -5.89 17.22 15.29
C PHE A 104 -5.95 16.05 16.29
N ALA A 105 -6.12 14.85 15.74
CA ALA A 105 -6.31 13.62 16.49
C ALA A 105 -4.99 13.06 17.01
N GLN A 106 -5.00 12.53 18.22
CA GLN A 106 -3.86 11.89 18.86
C GLN A 106 -4.35 10.67 19.65
N GLU A 107 -3.59 9.58 19.62
CA GLU A 107 -3.83 8.44 20.51
C GLU A 107 -3.11 8.70 21.85
N ASP A 108 -3.79 8.44 22.96
CA ASP A 108 -3.18 8.50 24.29
C ASP A 108 -2.51 7.17 24.70
N GLU A 109 -2.07 7.08 25.95
CA GLU A 109 -1.41 5.89 26.51
C GLU A 109 -2.32 4.65 26.52
N ASP A 110 -3.64 4.86 26.61
CA ASP A 110 -4.67 3.81 26.58
C ASP A 110 -5.11 3.47 25.14
N LEU A 111 -4.43 4.04 24.13
CA LEU A 111 -4.70 3.86 22.71
C LEU A 111 -6.09 4.38 22.29
N ILE A 112 -6.62 5.35 23.04
CA ILE A 112 -7.89 6.01 22.77
C ILE A 112 -7.62 7.24 21.90
N LEU A 113 -8.33 7.33 20.78
CA LEU A 113 -8.24 8.46 19.87
C LEU A 113 -8.98 9.68 20.44
N LYS A 114 -8.26 10.79 20.60
CA LYS A 114 -8.79 12.06 21.13
C LYS A 114 -8.43 13.23 20.21
N ALA A 115 -9.27 14.26 20.18
CA ALA A 115 -8.96 15.51 19.49
C ALA A 115 -8.24 16.48 20.43
N THR A 116 -7.02 16.89 20.08
CA THR A 116 -6.23 17.82 20.90
C THR A 116 -6.82 19.23 20.94
N LYS A 117 -7.61 19.60 19.93
CA LYS A 117 -8.31 20.88 19.78
C LYS A 117 -9.84 20.75 19.85
N GLU A 118 -10.35 19.85 20.71
CA GLU A 118 -11.80 19.56 20.84
C GLU A 118 -12.68 20.80 21.12
N ASN A 119 -12.13 21.82 21.79
CA ASN A 119 -12.85 23.07 22.05
C ASN A 119 -13.14 23.89 20.77
N LEU A 120 -12.36 23.68 19.71
CA LEU A 120 -12.52 24.35 18.42
C LEU A 120 -13.26 23.46 17.42
N LEU A 121 -12.87 22.18 17.37
CA LEU A 121 -13.37 21.20 16.42
C LEU A 121 -13.74 19.93 17.18
N LYS A 122 -15.01 19.82 17.54
CA LYS A 122 -15.54 18.63 18.22
C LYS A 122 -15.62 17.45 17.25
N PRO A 123 -15.22 16.24 17.67
CA PRO A 123 -15.44 15.05 16.87
C PRO A 123 -16.92 14.88 16.54
N VAL A 124 -17.21 14.49 15.30
CA VAL A 124 -18.58 14.29 14.81
C VAL A 124 -18.78 12.85 14.40
N THR A 125 -19.82 12.21 14.93
CA THR A 125 -20.16 10.82 14.64
C THR A 125 -21.44 10.75 13.80
N THR A 126 -21.40 9.97 12.73
CA THR A 126 -22.55 9.69 11.86
C THR A 126 -22.74 8.19 11.72
N ALA A 127 -23.96 7.70 11.96
CA ALA A 127 -24.30 6.29 11.77
C ALA A 127 -24.53 5.97 10.29
N PHE A 128 -24.26 4.72 9.91
CA PHE A 128 -24.55 4.19 8.58
C PHE A 128 -25.14 2.77 8.67
N ASN A 129 -25.83 2.36 7.61
CA ASN A 129 -26.38 1.02 7.49
C ASN A 129 -25.45 0.11 6.67
N LYS A 130 -25.70 -1.20 6.70
CA LYS A 130 -25.10 -2.13 5.75
C LYS A 130 -25.44 -1.73 4.32
N GLY A 131 -24.47 -1.78 3.40
CA GLY A 131 -24.68 -1.47 1.99
C GLY A 131 -23.38 -1.27 1.22
N HIS A 132 -23.49 -1.35 -0.10
CA HIS A 132 -22.40 -1.07 -1.04
C HIS A 132 -22.59 0.31 -1.69
N ASP A 133 -21.50 0.87 -2.22
CA ASP A 133 -21.48 2.16 -2.92
C ASP A 133 -22.11 3.31 -2.11
N GLN A 134 -21.95 3.26 -0.79
CA GLN A 134 -22.45 4.30 0.09
C GLN A 134 -21.56 5.54 0.00
N GLU A 135 -22.16 6.70 0.21
CA GLU A 135 -21.44 7.98 0.29
C GLU A 135 -21.52 8.53 1.71
N PHE A 136 -20.36 8.78 2.30
CA PHE A 136 -20.25 9.55 3.52
C PHE A 136 -19.88 10.99 3.16
N LYS A 137 -20.63 11.93 3.74
CA LYS A 137 -20.26 13.34 3.82
C LYS A 137 -20.43 13.79 5.26
N GLN A 138 -19.41 14.46 5.77
CA GLN A 138 -19.42 15.01 7.11
C GLN A 138 -20.58 16.02 7.27
N PRO A 139 -21.27 16.07 8.43
CA PRO A 139 -22.39 17.00 8.64
C PRO A 139 -22.01 18.47 8.48
N CYS A 140 -22.89 19.27 7.86
CA CYS A 140 -22.70 20.71 7.71
C CYS A 140 -22.39 21.42 9.04
N GLY A 141 -21.46 22.38 9.00
CA GLY A 141 -21.05 23.20 10.13
C GLY A 141 -20.05 22.54 11.07
N THR A 142 -19.53 21.37 10.70
CA THR A 142 -18.50 20.65 11.47
C THR A 142 -17.14 20.64 10.77
N GLY A 143 -17.07 21.20 9.55
CA GLY A 143 -15.85 21.22 8.74
C GLY A 143 -14.70 22.01 9.35
N ILE A 144 -13.50 21.76 8.85
CA ILE A 144 -12.30 22.49 9.27
C ILE A 144 -12.13 23.75 8.41
N ASP A 145 -12.03 24.91 9.06
CA ASP A 145 -11.54 26.13 8.42
C ASP A 145 -10.01 26.15 8.46
N VAL A 146 -9.38 25.76 7.35
CA VAL A 146 -7.91 25.66 7.22
C VAL A 146 -7.20 26.99 7.42
N SER A 147 -7.89 28.13 7.26
CA SER A 147 -7.28 29.45 7.44
C SER A 147 -7.00 29.80 8.91
N GLN A 148 -7.61 29.07 9.84
CA GLN A 148 -7.43 29.26 11.29
C GLN A 148 -6.20 28.54 11.86
N PHE A 149 -5.46 27.81 11.04
CA PHE A 149 -4.35 26.95 11.46
C PHE A 149 -3.10 27.19 10.63
N GLU A 150 -1.92 26.88 11.20
CA GLU A 150 -0.68 26.98 10.45
C GLU A 150 -0.58 25.84 9.41
N GLU A 151 0.00 26.13 8.24
CA GLU A 151 0.14 25.13 7.17
C GLU A 151 0.94 23.89 7.61
N SER A 152 1.92 24.06 8.50
CA SER A 152 2.71 22.99 9.13
C SER A 152 1.86 22.03 9.96
N GLU A 153 0.86 22.53 10.68
CA GLU A 153 -0.05 21.74 11.49
C GLU A 153 -1.07 20.95 10.65
N LEU A 154 -1.27 21.33 9.39
CA LEU A 154 -2.21 20.69 8.47
C LEU A 154 -1.53 19.67 7.54
N THR A 155 -0.30 19.96 7.13
CA THR A 155 0.40 19.23 6.06
C THR A 155 1.36 18.16 6.55
N LYS A 156 1.54 18.02 7.87
CA LYS A 156 2.48 17.09 8.48
C LYS A 156 1.89 16.48 9.73
N VAL A 157 2.45 15.35 10.15
CA VAL A 157 2.20 14.81 11.48
C VAL A 157 2.90 15.72 12.49
N GLY A 158 2.13 16.27 13.43
CA GLY A 158 2.61 17.17 14.47
C GLY A 158 3.44 16.45 15.53
N GLU A 159 4.07 17.25 16.39
CA GLU A 159 4.82 16.73 17.53
C GLU A 159 3.91 15.86 18.43
N GLY A 160 4.48 14.80 19.01
CA GLY A 160 3.69 13.86 19.82
C GLY A 160 2.75 12.94 19.03
N GLY A 161 2.82 12.93 17.69
CA GLY A 161 1.99 12.06 16.86
C GLY A 161 0.58 12.61 16.63
N ILE A 162 0.45 13.93 16.52
CA ILE A 162 -0.83 14.59 16.23
C ILE A 162 -1.08 14.54 14.72
N PHE A 163 -2.19 13.92 14.33
CA PHE A 163 -2.62 13.83 12.94
C PHE A 163 -3.67 14.90 12.64
N PRO A 164 -3.49 15.71 11.58
CA PRO A 164 -4.42 16.78 11.22
C PRO A 164 -5.86 16.29 11.05
N VAL A 165 -6.04 15.12 10.43
CA VAL A 165 -7.32 14.45 10.25
C VAL A 165 -7.18 13.01 10.70
N ALA A 166 -8.15 12.51 11.44
CA ALA A 166 -8.37 11.08 11.58
C ALA A 166 -9.86 10.78 11.47
N PHE A 167 -10.20 9.61 10.94
CA PHE A 167 -11.57 9.12 11.02
C PHE A 167 -11.59 7.67 11.45
N LYS A 168 -12.46 7.39 12.41
CA LYS A 168 -12.68 6.09 13.03
C LYS A 168 -13.98 5.52 12.48
N VAL A 169 -13.95 4.28 12.06
CA VAL A 169 -15.12 3.55 11.57
C VAL A 169 -15.33 2.34 12.46
N ASP A 170 -16.37 2.41 13.28
CA ASP A 170 -16.83 1.30 14.11
C ASP A 170 -17.86 0.49 13.33
N VAL A 171 -17.65 -0.83 13.22
CA VAL A 171 -18.54 -1.76 12.52
C VAL A 171 -19.11 -2.73 13.53
N ALA A 172 -20.44 -2.86 13.55
CA ALA A 172 -21.11 -3.81 14.43
C ALA A 172 -20.76 -5.25 14.03
N VAL A 173 -20.54 -6.13 15.02
CA VAL A 173 -20.34 -7.55 14.78
C VAL A 173 -21.62 -8.28 15.17
N SER A 174 -22.26 -8.92 14.20
CA SER A 174 -23.46 -9.72 14.46
C SER A 174 -23.07 -11.04 15.12
N ASN A 175 -23.31 -11.16 16.43
CA ASN A 175 -23.23 -12.44 17.13
C ASN A 175 -24.46 -13.29 16.75
N ASN A 176 -24.37 -14.08 15.68
CA ASN A 176 -25.37 -15.10 15.37
C ASN A 176 -25.19 -16.37 16.23
N GLN A 177 -24.98 -16.21 17.54
CA GLN A 177 -25.06 -17.34 18.45
C GLN A 177 -25.59 -16.90 19.81
N GLU A 178 -26.86 -17.23 20.04
CA GLU A 178 -27.50 -17.27 21.35
C GLU A 178 -26.73 -18.26 22.23
N LEU A 179 -25.75 -17.77 22.99
CA LEU A 179 -25.21 -18.51 24.13
C LEU A 179 -25.12 -17.54 25.30
N GLU A 180 -26.04 -17.72 26.24
CA GLU A 180 -26.03 -17.11 27.56
C GLU A 180 -24.73 -17.46 28.29
N GLY A 181 -24.00 -16.45 28.76
CA GLY A 181 -22.85 -16.65 29.63
C GLY A 181 -21.86 -15.49 29.62
N ALA A 182 -21.90 -14.69 30.69
CA ALA A 182 -21.10 -13.49 30.93
C ALA A 182 -19.60 -13.60 30.62
N HIS A 183 -19.15 -12.79 29.65
CA HIS A 183 -18.09 -11.78 29.77
C HIS A 183 -18.21 -10.89 28.51
N GLU A 184 -18.63 -9.64 28.72
CA GLU A 184 -18.86 -8.64 27.67
C GLU A 184 -17.54 -8.15 27.07
N ASP A 185 -16.91 -8.96 26.23
CA ASP A 185 -16.08 -8.45 25.14
C ASP A 185 -16.96 -8.51 23.90
N GLU A 186 -17.80 -7.48 23.69
CA GLU A 186 -18.42 -7.29 22.38
C GLU A 186 -17.31 -7.30 21.34
N ALA A 187 -17.31 -8.32 20.48
CA ALA A 187 -16.41 -8.38 19.35
C ALA A 187 -16.59 -7.07 18.57
N SER A 188 -15.63 -6.16 18.68
CA SER A 188 -15.69 -4.85 18.04
C SER A 188 -14.61 -4.81 16.96
N LYS A 189 -15.04 -4.40 15.76
CA LYS A 189 -14.14 -4.10 14.66
C LYS A 189 -14.12 -2.60 14.46
N CYS A 190 -12.93 -2.04 14.46
CA CYS A 190 -12.73 -0.60 14.29
C CYS A 190 -11.58 -0.35 13.32
N LEU A 191 -11.84 0.42 12.27
CA LEU A 191 -10.82 0.90 11.34
C LEU A 191 -10.58 2.39 11.61
N VAL A 192 -9.34 2.76 11.92
CA VAL A 192 -8.93 4.15 12.04
C VAL A 192 -8.01 4.48 10.88
N LYS A 193 -8.31 5.55 10.13
CA LYS A 193 -7.39 6.12 9.15
C LYS A 193 -6.93 7.50 9.62
N PHE A 194 -5.62 7.71 9.61
CA PHE A 194 -4.96 8.95 9.94
C PHE A 194 -4.44 9.60 8.66
N ALA A 195 -4.67 10.89 8.51
CA ALA A 195 -4.37 11.63 7.30
C ALA A 195 -3.82 13.03 7.59
N ILE A 196 -3.10 13.55 6.60
CA ILE A 196 -2.67 14.94 6.52
C ILE A 196 -3.44 15.63 5.40
N LEU A 197 -3.54 16.96 5.46
CA LEU A 197 -4.05 17.75 4.35
C LEU A 197 -2.89 18.01 3.36
N ALA A 198 -3.10 17.72 2.09
CA ALA A 198 -2.12 17.97 1.04
C ALA A 198 -2.55 19.18 0.21
N LYS A 199 -1.76 20.25 0.21
CA LYS A 199 -2.04 21.43 -0.61
C LYS A 199 -1.87 21.09 -2.08
N LYS A 200 -2.90 21.33 -2.88
CA LYS A 200 -2.86 21.25 -4.34
C LYS A 200 -2.39 22.58 -4.93
N ASP A 201 -1.93 22.56 -6.18
CA ASP A 201 -1.46 23.74 -6.91
C ASP A 201 -2.51 24.87 -6.99
N THR A 202 -3.80 24.53 -6.84
CA THR A 202 -4.95 25.44 -6.93
C THR A 202 -5.35 26.11 -5.60
N ALA A 203 -4.51 26.04 -4.55
CA ALA A 203 -4.85 26.46 -3.18
C ALA A 203 -5.99 25.65 -2.52
N GLU A 204 -6.40 24.55 -3.15
CA GLU A 204 -7.30 23.56 -2.57
C GLU A 204 -6.52 22.56 -1.71
N TYR A 205 -7.15 22.01 -0.68
CA TYR A 205 -6.58 20.93 0.12
C TYR A 205 -7.18 19.58 -0.28
N GLY A 206 -6.32 18.59 -0.51
CA GLY A 206 -6.68 17.18 -0.56
C GLY A 206 -6.44 16.50 0.79
N VAL A 207 -6.85 15.24 0.91
CA VAL A 207 -6.59 14.39 2.08
C VAL A 207 -5.67 13.27 1.66
N HIS A 208 -4.60 13.05 2.40
CA HIS A 208 -3.65 11.97 2.15
C HIS A 208 -3.52 11.10 3.39
N VAL A 209 -3.96 9.84 3.29
CA VAL A 209 -3.84 8.86 4.38
C VAL A 209 -2.36 8.51 4.56
N VAL A 210 -1.86 8.65 5.78
CA VAL A 210 -0.47 8.37 6.14
C VAL A 210 -0.34 7.10 6.97
N GLN A 211 -1.38 6.75 7.72
CA GLN A 211 -1.40 5.59 8.59
C GLN A 211 -2.82 5.07 8.74
N GLN A 212 -2.97 3.77 8.90
CA GLN A 212 -4.25 3.13 9.19
C GLN A 212 -4.07 1.98 10.16
N ILE A 213 -5.06 1.79 11.02
CA ILE A 213 -5.03 0.82 12.11
C ILE A 213 -6.36 0.09 12.10
N LEU A 214 -6.31 -1.24 12.12
CA LEU A 214 -7.46 -2.09 12.29
C LEU A 214 -7.42 -2.72 13.68
N TRP A 215 -8.50 -2.56 14.41
CA TRP A 215 -8.75 -3.23 15.67
C TRP A 215 -9.74 -4.36 15.44
N VAL A 216 -9.39 -5.56 15.89
CA VAL A 216 -10.30 -6.72 15.90
C VAL A 216 -10.16 -7.42 17.24
N ASN A 217 -11.24 -7.46 18.02
CA ASN A 217 -11.30 -8.14 19.32
C ASN A 217 -10.11 -7.74 20.22
N GLY A 218 -9.89 -6.43 20.38
CA GLY A 218 -8.78 -5.87 21.18
C GLY A 218 -7.39 -6.00 20.56
N THR A 219 -7.22 -6.71 19.45
CA THR A 219 -5.93 -6.83 18.77
C THR A 219 -5.73 -5.69 17.77
N ARG A 220 -4.61 -4.97 17.91
CA ARG A 220 -4.23 -3.83 17.06
C ARG A 220 -3.37 -4.28 15.89
N TYR A 221 -3.80 -3.97 14.67
CA TYR A 221 -3.08 -4.23 13.43
C TYR A 221 -2.77 -2.92 12.72
N VAL A 222 -1.48 -2.59 12.55
CA VAL A 222 -1.07 -1.46 11.72
C VAL A 222 -1.14 -1.89 10.26
N LEU A 223 -2.06 -1.30 9.50
CA LEU A 223 -2.25 -1.61 8.09
C LEU A 223 -1.25 -0.82 7.24
N GLN A 224 -0.59 -1.52 6.34
CA GLN A 224 0.38 -0.94 5.42
C GLN A 224 -0.08 -1.22 3.99
N GLU A 225 -0.16 -0.17 3.17
CA GLU A 225 -0.33 -0.34 1.73
C GLU A 225 0.83 -1.11 1.13
N ILE A 226 0.50 -2.02 0.22
CA ILE A 226 1.45 -2.78 -0.56
C ILE A 226 1.26 -2.36 -2.01
N TYR A 227 2.30 -1.79 -2.59
CA TYR A 227 2.25 -1.26 -3.95
C TYR A 227 2.46 -2.41 -4.94
N GLY A 228 1.62 -2.49 -5.97
CA GLY A 228 1.71 -3.53 -7.00
C GLY A 228 0.77 -4.73 -6.79
N ILE A 229 -0.09 -4.70 -5.76
CA ILE A 229 -1.26 -5.57 -5.64
C ILE A 229 -2.42 -4.85 -6.32
N GLY A 230 -2.65 -5.09 -7.62
CA GLY A 230 -3.85 -4.57 -8.29
C GLY A 230 -5.11 -5.19 -7.67
N ASN A 231 -6.15 -4.39 -7.46
CA ASN A 231 -7.44 -4.82 -6.91
C ASN A 231 -8.02 -5.95 -7.79
N THR A 232 -8.17 -7.16 -7.25
CA THR A 232 -8.60 -8.35 -8.03
C THR A 232 -10.12 -8.43 -8.20
N THR A 233 -10.88 -7.40 -7.83
CA THR A 233 -12.36 -7.45 -7.80
C THR A 233 -13.04 -6.90 -9.05
N ASP A 234 -12.29 -6.47 -10.08
CA ASP A 234 -12.88 -6.11 -11.37
C ASP A 234 -12.99 -7.35 -12.27
N GLU A 235 -13.98 -8.21 -11.99
CA GLU A 235 -14.28 -9.41 -12.80
C GLU A 235 -14.79 -9.11 -14.22
N ASN A 236 -14.73 -7.85 -14.68
CA ASN A 236 -15.26 -7.43 -15.99
C ASN A 236 -14.23 -6.83 -16.96
N ASN A 237 -12.92 -6.87 -16.66
CA ASN A 237 -11.90 -6.52 -17.64
C ASN A 237 -11.09 -7.76 -18.07
N HIS A 238 -11.35 -8.24 -19.29
CA HIS A 238 -10.48 -9.15 -20.04
C HIS A 238 -9.18 -8.45 -20.50
N GLU A 239 -8.56 -7.63 -19.65
CA GLU A 239 -7.35 -6.87 -19.97
C GLU A 239 -6.17 -7.35 -19.11
N ASP A 240 -5.28 -8.10 -19.76
CA ASP A 240 -3.90 -8.46 -19.41
C ASP A 240 -3.59 -9.02 -18.00
N GLU A 241 -3.50 -10.36 -17.92
CA GLU A 241 -2.74 -11.06 -16.86
C GLU A 241 -1.26 -10.62 -16.76
N SER A 242 -0.72 -9.94 -17.79
CA SER A 242 0.67 -9.46 -17.86
C SER A 242 1.06 -8.46 -16.75
N GLY A 243 0.07 -7.89 -16.05
CA GLY A 243 0.30 -6.96 -14.93
C GLY A 243 0.64 -7.62 -13.58
N LYS A 244 0.45 -8.94 -13.42
CA LYS A 244 0.53 -9.64 -12.12
C LYS A 244 1.81 -10.48 -11.93
N GLU A 245 2.65 -10.58 -12.96
CA GLU A 245 3.85 -11.42 -13.00
C GLU A 245 5.08 -10.70 -12.44
N CYS A 246 5.98 -11.47 -11.82
CA CYS A 246 7.27 -11.01 -11.31
C CYS A 246 8.05 -10.21 -12.36
N VAL A 247 8.53 -9.02 -12.01
CA VAL A 247 9.23 -8.13 -12.97
C VAL A 247 10.61 -8.63 -13.39
N ILE A 248 11.12 -9.68 -12.75
CA ILE A 248 12.41 -10.29 -13.08
C ILE A 248 12.23 -11.48 -14.03
N CYS A 249 11.37 -12.44 -13.68
CA CYS A 249 11.18 -13.63 -14.52
C CYS A 249 10.07 -13.49 -15.55
N LEU A 250 9.09 -12.60 -15.33
CA LEU A 250 7.91 -12.43 -16.19
C LEU A 250 7.20 -13.78 -16.45
N SER A 251 7.03 -14.59 -15.40
CA SER A 251 6.45 -15.93 -15.52
C SER A 251 5.70 -16.32 -14.25
N GLU A 252 6.36 -16.23 -13.10
CA GLU A 252 5.73 -16.52 -11.81
C GLU A 252 4.95 -15.31 -11.30
N PRO A 253 3.82 -15.51 -10.61
CA PRO A 253 3.08 -14.41 -10.00
C PRO A 253 3.91 -13.71 -8.93
N ARG A 254 3.62 -12.42 -8.72
CA ARG A 254 4.20 -11.66 -7.61
C ARG A 254 3.58 -12.16 -6.31
N ASP A 255 4.42 -12.61 -5.38
CA ASP A 255 4.03 -13.04 -4.04
C ASP A 255 4.91 -12.37 -2.95
N THR A 256 5.93 -11.60 -3.35
CA THR A 256 6.95 -11.10 -2.43
C THR A 256 7.07 -9.58 -2.48
N THR A 257 6.97 -8.97 -1.29
CA THR A 257 7.08 -7.54 -1.04
C THR A 257 8.47 -7.18 -0.49
N VAL A 258 9.05 -6.09 -1.00
CA VAL A 258 10.36 -5.58 -0.60
C VAL A 258 10.23 -4.54 0.52
N LEU A 259 10.86 -4.76 1.68
CA LEU A 259 10.86 -3.80 2.80
C LEU A 259 12.12 -2.91 2.79
N PRO A 260 12.02 -1.62 3.15
CA PRO A 260 10.83 -0.93 3.67
C PRO A 260 9.96 -0.26 2.60
N CYS A 261 10.30 -0.37 1.31
CA CYS A 261 9.61 0.36 0.24
C CYS A 261 8.22 -0.20 -0.14
N ARG A 262 7.88 -1.40 0.34
CA ARG A 262 6.61 -2.11 0.15
C ARG A 262 6.18 -2.38 -1.30
N HIS A 263 7.12 -2.41 -2.24
CA HIS A 263 6.82 -2.83 -3.62
C HIS A 263 6.73 -4.35 -3.72
N MET A 264 5.56 -4.85 -4.11
CA MET A 264 5.30 -6.23 -4.49
C MET A 264 5.51 -6.39 -5.99
N CYS A 265 6.72 -6.78 -6.36
CA CYS A 265 7.15 -6.85 -7.76
C CYS A 265 7.87 -8.16 -8.10
N LEU A 266 8.02 -9.07 -7.14
CA LEU A 266 8.85 -10.26 -7.28
C LEU A 266 8.08 -11.52 -6.90
N CYS A 267 8.39 -12.62 -7.56
CA CYS A 267 8.14 -13.95 -7.02
C CYS A 267 9.22 -14.29 -5.97
N ARG A 268 8.93 -15.28 -5.15
CA ARG A 268 9.80 -15.77 -4.08
C ARG A 268 11.22 -16.10 -4.54
N GLU A 269 11.37 -16.81 -5.66
CA GLU A 269 12.68 -17.25 -6.17
C GLU A 269 13.52 -16.04 -6.59
N CYS A 270 12.92 -15.12 -7.33
CA CYS A 270 13.59 -13.90 -7.79
C CYS A 270 13.97 -12.97 -6.64
N ALA A 271 13.12 -12.88 -5.60
CA ALA A 271 13.40 -12.07 -4.43
C ALA A 271 14.61 -12.57 -3.63
N GLN A 272 14.78 -13.89 -3.52
CA GLN A 272 15.96 -14.49 -2.86
C GLN A 272 17.25 -14.19 -3.62
N LEU A 273 17.22 -14.26 -4.96
CA LEU A 273 18.38 -13.92 -5.79
C LEU A 273 18.71 -12.43 -5.74
N LEU A 274 17.70 -11.56 -5.69
CA LEU A 274 17.87 -10.10 -5.64
C LEU A 274 18.72 -9.66 -4.43
N LYS A 275 18.47 -10.24 -3.25
CA LYS A 275 19.23 -9.96 -2.02
C LYS A 275 20.73 -10.26 -2.16
N LEU A 276 21.08 -11.28 -2.95
CA LEU A 276 22.47 -11.72 -3.15
C LEU A 276 23.21 -10.89 -4.20
N GLN A 277 22.49 -10.34 -5.19
CA GLN A 277 23.11 -9.67 -6.34
C GLN A 277 23.16 -8.15 -6.19
N SER A 278 22.00 -7.50 -6.07
CA SER A 278 21.91 -6.04 -6.11
C SER A 278 21.50 -5.43 -4.76
N ASN A 279 20.73 -6.18 -3.96
CA ASN A 279 20.13 -5.75 -2.72
C ASN A 279 19.35 -4.42 -2.84
N LYS A 280 18.74 -4.15 -4.00
CA LYS A 280 17.93 -2.95 -4.26
C LYS A 280 16.59 -3.31 -4.90
N CYS A 281 15.52 -2.64 -4.49
CA CYS A 281 14.20 -2.80 -5.09
C CYS A 281 14.23 -2.49 -6.61
N PRO A 282 13.67 -3.34 -7.49
CA PRO A 282 13.63 -3.05 -8.94
C PRO A 282 12.83 -1.80 -9.31
N ILE A 283 11.83 -1.45 -8.51
CA ILE A 283 10.91 -0.33 -8.80
C ILE A 283 11.52 1.00 -8.35
N CYS A 284 11.84 1.13 -7.06
CA CYS A 284 12.27 2.40 -6.47
C CYS A 284 13.78 2.48 -6.18
N ARG A 285 14.53 1.41 -6.42
CA ARG A 285 16.00 1.31 -6.18
C ARG A 285 16.45 1.48 -4.73
N GLN A 286 15.50 1.56 -3.79
CA GLN A 286 15.77 1.62 -2.36
C GLN A 286 16.42 0.30 -1.88
N PRO A 287 17.40 0.34 -0.95
CA PRO A 287 18.04 -0.87 -0.44
C PRO A 287 17.03 -1.81 0.25
N VAL A 288 17.19 -3.11 0.03
CA VAL A 288 16.33 -4.13 0.63
C VAL A 288 16.79 -4.41 2.06
N GLY A 289 15.95 -4.06 3.03
CA GLY A 289 16.13 -4.42 4.44
C GLY A 289 15.52 -5.78 4.77
N GLY A 290 14.40 -6.13 4.13
CA GLY A 290 13.64 -7.35 4.39
C GLY A 290 12.79 -7.78 3.20
N LEU A 291 12.28 -9.00 3.25
CA LEU A 291 11.33 -9.53 2.26
C LEU A 291 10.14 -10.10 3.03
N LEU A 292 8.94 -9.83 2.55
CA LEU A 292 7.69 -10.35 3.08
C LEU A 292 6.99 -11.16 1.97
N GLU A 293 6.87 -12.47 2.18
CA GLU A 293 6.10 -13.39 1.31
C GLU A 293 4.62 -13.34 1.71
N ILE A 294 3.73 -13.17 0.74
CA ILE A 294 2.28 -13.12 0.91
C ILE A 294 1.69 -14.33 0.21
N LYS A 295 0.97 -15.15 0.97
CA LYS A 295 0.25 -16.31 0.41
C LYS A 295 -1.23 -15.99 0.39
N VAL A 296 -1.81 -15.98 -0.80
CA VAL A 296 -3.25 -15.89 -0.97
C VAL A 296 -3.77 -17.33 -1.01
N ASP A 297 -4.58 -17.70 -0.04
CA ASP A 297 -5.26 -19.00 -0.04
C ASP A 297 -6.37 -18.94 -1.10
N THR A 298 -6.07 -19.38 -2.32
CA THR A 298 -7.09 -19.59 -3.35
C THR A 298 -7.91 -20.81 -2.97
N GLU A 299 -9.07 -20.61 -2.32
CA GLU A 299 -10.04 -21.69 -2.13
C GLU A 299 -10.57 -22.11 -3.51
N SER A 300 -10.06 -23.25 -3.99
CA SER A 300 -10.43 -23.86 -5.26
C SER A 300 -11.87 -24.37 -5.22
N GLY A 301 -12.78 -23.63 -5.86
CA GLY A 301 -14.12 -24.09 -6.21
C GLY A 301 -14.07 -25.28 -7.17
N GLY A 302 -14.03 -26.49 -6.63
CA GLY A 302 -14.14 -27.73 -7.39
C GLY A 302 -15.58 -27.96 -7.85
N HIS A 303 -15.92 -27.51 -9.06
CA HIS A 303 -17.03 -28.06 -9.83
C HIS A 303 -16.70 -29.51 -10.21
N GLN A 304 -17.21 -30.48 -9.44
CA GLN A 304 -17.34 -31.85 -9.94
C GLN A 304 -18.62 -31.92 -10.78
N GLY A 305 -18.45 -31.79 -12.10
CA GLY A 305 -19.46 -32.23 -13.06
C GLY A 305 -19.57 -33.75 -12.97
N ALA A 306 -20.73 -34.22 -12.50
CA ALA A 306 -21.13 -35.62 -12.64
C ALA A 306 -21.50 -35.87 -14.12
N GLN A 307 -20.84 -36.87 -14.71
CA GLN A 307 -21.37 -37.61 -15.86
C GLN A 307 -22.29 -38.72 -15.36
#